data_AF-A0ABD0C2B9-F1
#
_entry.id   AF-A0ABD0C2B9-F1
#
_cell.length_a   1.000
_cell.length_b   1.000
_cell.length_c   1.000
_cell.angle_alpha   90.00
_cell.angle_beta   90.00
_cell.angle_gamma   90.00
#
_symmetry.space_group_name_H-M   'P 1'
#
loop_
_entity.id
_entity.type
_entity.pdbx_description
1 polymer ?
#
loop_
_entity_poly.entity_id
_entity_poly.type
_entity_poly.pdbx_seq_one_letter_code
_entity_poly.pdbx_strand_id
1 'polypeptide(L)' 'MLNENKELSTEDIFNRVWKNDEDANPEVVWVYVSYLRQKLRSIGSTVKIEGEKGGSYELVK' A
#
# COMPACT_ATOMS: atom_id res chain seq x y z
N MET A 1 -1.33 -5.08 -14.29
CA MET A 1 -1.54 -4.33 -13.02
C MET A 1 -1.41 -2.85 -13.35
N LEU A 2 -2.13 -1.95 -12.67
CA LEU A 2 -2.15 -0.51 -13.04
C LEU A 2 -0.90 0.27 -12.59
N ASN A 3 -0.18 -0.21 -11.58
CA ASN A 3 0.98 0.47 -10.97
C ASN A 3 2.12 -0.53 -10.66
N GLU A 4 2.37 -1.48 -11.56
CA GLU A 4 3.53 -2.38 -11.44
C GLU A 4 4.82 -1.58 -11.63
N ASN A 5 5.82 -1.85 -10.78
CA ASN A 5 7.12 -1.17 -10.78
C ASN A 5 7.04 0.37 -10.68
N LYS A 6 6.04 0.87 -9.94
CA LYS A 6 5.86 2.30 -9.69
C LYS A 6 5.85 2.55 -8.19
N GLU A 7 6.76 3.40 -7.75
CA GLU A 7 6.75 3.93 -6.39
C GLU A 7 5.58 4.89 -6.19
N LEU A 8 4.80 4.65 -5.14
CA LEU A 8 3.74 5.53 -4.66
C LEU A 8 4.03 5.89 -3.21
N SER A 9 4.11 7.19 -2.90
CA SER A 9 4.34 7.63 -1.53
C SER A 9 3.14 7.30 -0.63
N THR A 10 3.37 7.28 0.68
CA THR A 10 2.28 7.17 1.67
C THR A 10 1.21 8.24 1.44
N GLU A 11 1.60 9.48 1.12
CA GLU A 11 0.66 10.58 0.83
C GLU A 11 -0.12 10.36 -0.47
N ASP A 12 0.52 9.89 -1.54
CA ASP A 12 -0.16 9.61 -2.81
C ASP A 12 -1.26 8.56 -2.63
N ILE A 13 -0.93 7.48 -1.91
CA ILE A 13 -1.89 6.40 -1.63
C ILE A 13 -3.02 6.93 -0.76
N PHE A 14 -2.69 7.67 0.30
CA PHE A 14 -3.67 8.26 1.20
C PHE A 14 -4.64 9.18 0.45
N ASN A 15 -4.12 10.12 -0.33
CA ASN A 15 -4.92 11.07 -1.11
C ASN A 15 -5.75 10.40 -2.21
N ARG A 16 -5.32 9.24 -2.71
CA ARG A 16 -6.07 8.51 -3.74
C ARG A 16 -7.24 7.73 -3.17
N VAL A 17 -7.09 7.19 -1.96
CA VAL A 17 -8.04 6.21 -1.37
C VAL A 17 -8.88 6.82 -0.24
N TRP A 18 -8.30 7.68 0.59
CA TRP A 18 -8.92 8.21 1.82
C TRP A 18 -9.09 9.74 1.86
N LYS A 19 -8.81 10.48 0.77
CA LYS A 19 -8.90 11.97 0.78
C LYS A 19 -10.20 12.61 1.30
N ASN A 20 -11.31 11.88 1.30
CA ASN A 20 -12.62 12.36 1.71
C ASN A 20 -13.07 11.74 3.05
N ASP A 21 -12.18 11.02 3.73
CA ASP A 21 -12.43 10.40 5.02
C ASP A 21 -11.78 11.29 6.08
N GLU A 22 -12.59 12.13 6.73
CA GLU A 22 -12.12 13.15 7.69
C GLU A 22 -11.50 12.54 8.96
N ASP A 23 -11.85 11.27 9.27
CA ASP A 23 -11.32 10.55 10.42
C ASP A 23 -10.06 9.72 10.08
N ALA A 24 -9.72 9.62 8.79
CA ALA A 24 -8.55 8.88 8.34
C ALA A 24 -7.27 9.71 8.50
N ASN A 25 -6.16 9.02 8.81
CA ASN A 25 -4.83 9.61 8.84
C ASN A 25 -3.86 8.76 8.01
N PRO A 26 -2.69 9.31 7.60
CA PRO A 26 -1.73 8.57 6.79
C PRO A 26 -1.24 7.24 7.39
N GLU A 27 -1.35 7.02 8.71
CA GLU A 27 -0.98 5.73 9.31
C GLU A 27 -1.87 4.56 8.85
N VAL A 28 -3.11 4.84 8.43
CA VAL A 28 -4.03 3.83 7.90
C VAL A 28 -3.43 3.10 6.69
N VAL A 29 -2.62 3.79 5.89
CA VAL A 29 -1.94 3.21 4.72
C VAL A 29 -1.04 2.06 5.15
N TRP A 30 -0.25 2.24 6.21
CA TRP A 30 0.64 1.19 6.71
C TRP A 30 -0.13 -0.04 7.21
N VAL A 31 -1.23 0.20 7.95
CA VAL A 31 -2.09 -0.87 8.46
C VAL A 31 -2.65 -1.70 7.31
N TYR A 32 -3.20 -1.04 6.29
CA TYR A 32 -3.79 -1.71 5.13
C TYR A 32 -2.74 -2.39 4.25
N VAL A 33 -1.58 -1.77 4.01
CA VAL A 33 -0.48 -2.42 3.28
C VAL A 33 -0.01 -3.67 4.02
N SER A 34 0.15 -3.61 5.34
CA SER A 34 0.54 -4.75 6.16
C SER A 34 -0.46 -5.90 6.07
N TYR A 35 -1.76 -5.57 6.10
CA TYR A 35 -2.84 -6.52 5.92
C TYR A 35 -2.85 -7.13 4.50
N LEU A 36 -2.68 -6.32 3.45
CA LEU A 36 -2.60 -6.80 2.07
C LEU A 36 -1.39 -7.73 1.87
N ARG A 37 -0.23 -7.39 2.44
CA ARG A 37 0.96 -8.25 2.45
C ARG A 37 0.65 -9.62 3.07
N GLN A 38 -0.07 -9.66 4.18
CA GLN A 38 -0.49 -10.92 4.81
C GLN A 38 -1.41 -11.73 3.90
N LYS A 39 -2.41 -11.08 3.28
CA LYS A 39 -3.32 -11.74 2.33
C LYS A 39 -2.62 -12.29 1.09
N LEU A 40 -1.68 -11.53 0.50
CA LEU A 40 -0.92 -11.99 -0.66
C LEU A 40 -0.09 -13.23 -0.31
N ARG A 41 0.55 -13.23 0.87
CA ARG A 41 1.27 -14.41 1.36
C ARG A 41 0.34 -15.60 1.61
N SER A 42 -0.85 -15.40 2.18
CA SER A 42 -1.75 -16.52 2.52
C SER A 42 -2.28 -17.26 1.28
N ILE A 43 -2.31 -16.60 0.12
CA ILE A 43 -2.72 -17.23 -1.15
C ILE A 43 -1.55 -17.70 -2.01
N GLY A 44 -0.30 -17.61 -1.51
CA GLY A 44 0.89 -17.96 -2.29
C GLY A 44 1.12 -17.07 -3.52
N SER A 45 0.71 -15.80 -3.46
CA SER A 45 0.90 -14.85 -4.56
C SER A 45 2.39 -14.63 -4.84
N THR A 46 2.75 -14.56 -6.12
CA THR A 46 4.08 -14.09 -6.56
C THR A 46 4.22 -12.58 -6.42
N VAL A 47 3.12 -11.84 -6.50
CA VAL A 47 3.10 -10.38 -6.30
C VAL A 47 3.38 -10.04 -4.83
N LYS A 48 4.28 -9.09 -4.61
CA LYS A 48 4.63 -8.50 -3.31
C LYS A 48 4.42 -6.99 -3.33
N ILE A 49 4.28 -6.42 -2.13
CA ILE A 49 4.29 -4.97 -1.92
C ILE A 49 5.54 -4.66 -1.09
N GLU A 50 6.52 -3.95 -1.67
CA GLU A 50 7.74 -3.53 -0.98
C GLU A 50 7.59 -2.10 -0.42
N GLY A 51 8.50 -1.68 0.47
CA GLY A 51 8.44 -0.38 1.14
C GLY A 51 8.30 -0.41 2.67
N GLU A 52 8.58 0.72 3.31
CA GLU A 52 8.60 0.89 4.77
C GLU A 52 7.57 1.92 5.26
N LYS A 53 7.26 1.90 6.56
CA LYS A 53 6.28 2.83 7.16
C LYS A 53 6.73 4.27 6.93
N GLY A 54 5.86 5.10 6.35
CA GLY A 54 6.14 6.50 6.05
C GLY A 54 6.95 6.73 4.77
N GLY A 55 7.40 5.66 4.10
CA GLY A 55 8.07 5.74 2.81
C GLY A 55 7.13 5.60 1.62
N SER A 56 7.71 5.16 0.50
CA SER A 56 7.01 4.75 -0.70
C SER A 56 6.79 3.23 -0.73
N TYR A 57 5.76 2.82 -1.47
CA TYR A 57 5.45 1.42 -1.72
C TYR A 57 5.45 1.11 -3.20
N GLU A 58 5.81 -0.11 -3.55
CA GLU A 58 5.90 -0.60 -4.92
C GLU A 58 5.31 -2.01 -5.03
N LEU A 59 4.61 -2.27 -6.13
CA LEU A 59 4.16 -3.61 -6.50
C LEU A 59 5.22 -4.28 -7.37
N VAL A 60 5.77 -5.40 -6.88
CA VAL A 60 6.79 -6.21 -7.55
C VAL A 60 6.32 -7.66 -7.70
N LYS A 61 6.93 -8.43 -8.60
CA LYS A 61 6.65 -9.85 -8.86
C LYS A 61 7.84 -10.74 -8.54
#